data_AF-A0A6G2DPK6-F1
#
_entry.id   AF-A0A6G2DPK6-F1
#
_cell.length_a   1.000
_cell.length_b   1.000
_cell.length_c   1.000
_cell.angle_alpha   90.00
_cell.angle_beta   90.00
_cell.angle_gamma   90.00
#
_symmetry.space_group_name_H-M   'P 1'
#
loop_
_entity.id
_entity.type
_entity.pdbx_description
1 polymer ?
#
loop_
_entity_poly.entity_id
_entity_poly.type
_entity_poly.pdbx_seq_one_letter_code
_entity_poly.pdbx_strand_id
1 'polypeptide(L)'
;KQAIDAATTNDGVTKAQNDAATNINNVDTTPHSKPNAKAEIDAKVEEANKAIDQNKDMTDDERREAKKAVKDAADKAKEAIDNATTDADVTSAKDNVKKVIDKI
;
A
#
# COMPACT_ATOMS: atom_id res chain seq x y z
N LYS A 1 -25.03 55.74 -8.31
CA LYS A 1 -23.72 55.03 -8.35
C LYS A 1 -23.64 54.20 -7.07
N GLN A 2 -24.07 52.94 -7.13
CA GLN A 2 -23.24 51.77 -7.47
C GLN A 2 -22.26 51.46 -6.35
N ALA A 3 -22.59 50.44 -5.56
CA ALA A 3 -21.64 49.55 -4.89
C ALA A 3 -22.38 48.28 -4.43
N ILE A 4 -23.12 47.64 -5.36
CA ILE A 4 -23.38 46.20 -5.27
C ILE A 4 -22.34 45.61 -6.20
N ASP A 5 -21.11 45.47 -5.71
CA ASP A 5 -20.03 44.72 -6.38
C ASP A 5 -18.84 44.66 -5.42
N ALA A 6 -18.92 43.70 -4.51
CA ALA A 6 -17.72 43.03 -4.02
C ALA A 6 -18.17 41.61 -3.71
N ALA A 7 -18.48 40.90 -4.81
CA ALA A 7 -18.58 39.45 -4.80
C ALA A 7 -17.45 38.91 -3.93
N THR A 8 -17.84 38.09 -2.95
CA THR A 8 -17.09 36.94 -2.45
C THR A 8 -15.99 36.56 -3.41
N THR A 9 -14.79 37.12 -3.23
CA THR A 9 -13.70 36.92 -4.18
C THR A 9 -13.36 35.45 -4.15
N ASN A 10 -13.73 34.77 -5.23
CA ASN A 10 -13.35 33.40 -5.53
C ASN A 10 -11.88 33.16 -5.23
N ASP A 11 -11.01 34.17 -5.25
CA ASP A 11 -9.60 34.11 -4.85
C ASP A 11 -9.36 33.43 -3.48
N GLY A 12 -10.23 33.66 -2.48
CA GLY A 12 -10.11 32.97 -1.18
C GLY A 12 -10.49 31.49 -1.26
N VAL A 13 -11.49 31.17 -2.07
CA VAL A 13 -11.92 29.78 -2.35
C VAL A 13 -10.89 29.06 -3.22
N THR A 14 -10.31 29.75 -4.21
CA THR A 14 -9.24 29.25 -5.07
C THR A 14 -7.96 29.03 -4.28
N LYS A 15 -7.63 29.92 -3.33
CA LYS A 15 -6.50 29.69 -2.42
C LYS A 15 -6.74 28.50 -1.50
N ALA A 16 -7.94 28.37 -0.92
CA ALA A 16 -8.28 27.19 -0.10
C ALA A 16 -8.33 25.89 -0.92
N GLN A 17 -8.77 25.94 -2.19
CA GLN A 17 -8.75 24.80 -3.12
C GLN A 17 -7.32 24.44 -3.55
N ASN A 18 -6.46 25.44 -3.78
CA ASN A 18 -5.06 25.22 -4.10
C ASN A 18 -4.27 24.73 -2.88
N ASP A 19 -4.53 25.25 -1.68
CA ASP A 19 -3.93 24.76 -0.43
C ASP A 19 -4.45 23.34 -0.10
N ALA A 20 -5.72 23.03 -0.39
CA ALA A 20 -6.25 21.67 -0.30
C ALA A 20 -5.64 20.72 -1.35
N ALA A 21 -5.46 21.17 -2.60
CA ALA A 21 -4.79 20.41 -3.65
C ALA A 21 -3.29 20.22 -3.38
N THR A 22 -2.62 21.23 -2.82
CA THR A 22 -1.23 21.16 -2.39
C THR A 22 -1.08 20.27 -1.16
N ASN A 23 -2.02 20.27 -0.21
CA ASN A 23 -2.02 19.31 0.90
C ASN A 23 -2.35 17.87 0.46
N ILE A 24 -3.14 17.68 -0.62
CA ILE A 24 -3.27 16.38 -1.28
C ILE A 24 -1.95 15.96 -1.95
N ASN A 25 -1.20 16.91 -2.51
CA ASN A 25 0.15 16.68 -3.05
C ASN A 25 1.26 16.64 -1.97
N ASN A 26 0.92 16.92 -0.71
CA ASN A 26 1.79 16.83 0.47
C ASN A 26 1.42 15.63 1.36
N VAL A 27 0.66 14.67 0.82
CA VAL A 27 0.98 13.27 1.12
C VAL A 27 2.47 13.15 0.89
N ASP A 28 3.22 12.65 1.86
CA ASP A 28 4.62 12.29 1.70
C ASP A 28 4.83 11.62 0.33
N THR A 29 5.30 12.39 -0.65
CA THR A 29 5.49 11.96 -2.05
C THR A 29 6.78 11.16 -2.21
N THR A 30 7.25 10.54 -1.13
CA THR A 30 7.91 9.25 -1.29
C THR A 30 6.83 8.17 -1.30
N PRO A 31 6.23 7.86 -2.48
CA PRO A 31 5.72 6.51 -2.62
C PRO A 31 6.90 5.63 -2.24
N HIS A 32 6.69 4.65 -1.37
CA HIS A 32 7.51 3.46 -1.51
C HIS A 32 7.26 3.05 -2.95
N SER A 33 8.17 3.41 -3.86
CA SER A 33 7.94 3.29 -5.30
C SER A 33 7.37 1.90 -5.54
N LYS A 34 6.41 1.72 -6.45
CA LYS A 34 5.82 0.40 -6.71
C LYS A 34 6.90 -0.72 -6.75
N PRO A 35 8.10 -0.50 -7.34
CA PRO A 35 9.24 -1.39 -7.18
C PRO A 35 9.70 -1.66 -5.73
N ASN A 36 9.90 -0.63 -4.90
CA ASN A 36 10.26 -0.79 -3.48
C ASN A 36 9.18 -1.56 -2.70
N ALA A 37 7.90 -1.24 -2.89
CA ALA A 37 6.81 -1.96 -2.24
C ALA A 37 6.78 -3.45 -2.61
N LYS A 38 7.06 -3.78 -3.88
CA LYS A 38 7.20 -5.17 -4.32
C LYS A 38 8.45 -5.85 -3.73
N ALA A 39 9.57 -5.14 -3.66
CA ALA A 39 10.79 -5.66 -3.05
C ALA A 39 10.62 -5.96 -1.55
N GLU A 40 9.88 -5.11 -0.83
CA GLU A 40 9.50 -5.36 0.57
C GLU A 40 8.64 -6.61 0.73
N ILE A 41 7.66 -6.80 -0.16
CA ILE A 41 6.86 -8.04 -0.20
C ILE A 41 7.77 -9.24 -0.44
N ASP A 42 8.68 -9.17 -1.41
CA ASP A 42 9.61 -10.27 -1.71
C ASP A 42 10.50 -10.61 -0.51
N ALA A 43 11.07 -9.62 0.15
CA ALA A 43 11.87 -9.82 1.35
C ALA A 43 11.06 -10.48 2.47
N LYS A 44 9.79 -10.06 2.67
CA LYS A 44 8.89 -10.64 3.68
C LYS A 44 8.48 -12.07 3.34
N VAL A 45 8.26 -12.37 2.06
CA VAL A 45 7.96 -13.71 1.57
C VAL A 45 9.15 -14.64 1.79
N GLU A 46 10.37 -14.19 1.49
CA GLU A 46 11.58 -14.99 1.76
C GLU A 46 11.77 -15.26 3.26
N GLU A 47 11.57 -14.24 4.10
CA GLU A 47 11.62 -14.38 5.56
C GLU A 47 10.60 -15.41 6.06
N ALA A 48 9.34 -15.31 5.62
CA ALA A 48 8.29 -16.26 5.97
C ALA A 48 8.61 -17.68 5.48
N ASN A 49 9.08 -17.84 4.25
CA ASN A 49 9.45 -19.15 3.70
C ASN A 49 10.57 -19.81 4.51
N LYS A 50 11.58 -19.03 4.94
CA LYS A 50 12.65 -19.53 5.81
C LYS A 50 12.13 -19.95 7.18
N ALA A 51 11.24 -19.16 7.78
CA ALA A 51 10.62 -19.51 9.06
C ALA A 51 9.80 -20.81 8.95
N ILE A 52 9.01 -20.96 7.88
CA ILE A 52 8.24 -22.17 7.59
C ILE A 52 9.16 -23.40 7.43
N ASP A 53 10.26 -23.25 6.68
CA ASP A 53 11.23 -24.35 6.48
C ASP A 53 11.93 -24.78 7.77
N GLN A 54 12.17 -23.83 8.67
CA GLN A 54 12.83 -24.09 9.96
C GLN A 54 11.85 -24.61 11.02
N ASN A 55 10.54 -24.50 10.78
CA ASN A 55 9.53 -24.96 11.71
C ASN A 55 9.43 -26.50 11.69
N LYS A 56 9.98 -27.12 12.76
CA LYS A 56 10.01 -28.58 12.94
C LYS A 56 8.68 -29.16 13.41
N ASP A 57 7.76 -28.32 13.87
CA ASP A 57 6.44 -28.73 14.34
C ASP A 57 5.45 -28.95 13.18
N MET A 58 5.80 -28.48 11.98
CA MET A 58 5.02 -28.67 10.76
C MET A 58 5.39 -29.97 10.03
N THR A 59 4.42 -30.57 9.36
CA THR A 59 4.65 -31.61 8.35
C THR A 59 5.10 -31.01 7.01
N ASP A 60 5.61 -31.85 6.10
CA ASP A 60 5.99 -31.40 4.75
C ASP A 60 4.81 -30.83 3.97
N ASP A 61 3.63 -31.41 4.14
CA ASP A 61 2.40 -30.93 3.48
C ASP A 61 1.94 -29.59 4.05
N GLU A 62 1.96 -29.42 5.37
CA GLU A 62 1.63 -28.13 5.99
C GLU A 62 2.60 -27.03 5.58
N ARG A 63 3.91 -27.34 5.51
CA ARG A 63 4.91 -26.39 5.00
C ARG A 63 4.63 -26.00 3.55
N ARG A 64 4.28 -26.97 2.70
CA ARG A 64 3.97 -26.74 1.28
C ARG A 64 2.75 -25.84 1.12
N GLU A 65 1.68 -26.11 1.86
CA GLU A 65 0.45 -25.29 1.81
C GLU A 65 0.69 -23.88 2.37
N ALA A 66 1.44 -23.74 3.46
CA ALA A 66 1.81 -22.44 4.01
C ALA A 66 2.60 -21.59 3.00
N LYS A 67 3.64 -22.17 2.38
CA LYS A 67 4.41 -21.49 1.33
C LYS A 67 3.56 -21.10 0.12
N LYS A 68 2.62 -21.96 -0.27
CA LYS A 68 1.68 -21.67 -1.36
C LYS A 68 0.78 -20.50 -0.98
N ALA A 69 0.24 -20.46 0.24
CA ALA A 69 -0.59 -19.36 0.71
C ALA A 69 0.18 -18.03 0.73
N VAL A 70 1.44 -18.02 1.22
CA VAL A 70 2.32 -16.85 1.17
C VAL A 70 2.54 -16.37 -0.26
N LYS A 71 2.86 -17.29 -1.18
CA LYS A 71 3.09 -16.96 -2.58
C LYS A 71 1.85 -16.36 -3.24
N ASP A 72 0.69 -17.00 -3.07
CA ASP A 72 -0.57 -16.54 -3.67
C ASP A 72 -0.96 -15.16 -3.14
N ALA A 73 -0.69 -14.87 -1.86
CA ALA A 73 -0.92 -13.57 -1.27
C ALA A 73 0.04 -12.50 -1.81
N ALA A 74 1.32 -12.85 -1.98
CA ALA A 74 2.33 -11.97 -2.55
C ALA A 74 2.01 -11.60 -4.00
N ASP A 75 1.63 -12.58 -4.83
CA ASP A 75 1.27 -12.33 -6.24
C ASP A 75 0.07 -11.37 -6.33
N LYS A 76 -0.99 -11.61 -5.55
CA LYS A 76 -2.16 -10.70 -5.47
C LYS A 76 -1.78 -9.30 -5.00
N ALA A 77 -0.87 -9.19 -4.03
CA ALA A 77 -0.43 -7.90 -3.52
C ALA A 77 0.42 -7.14 -4.55
N LYS A 78 1.28 -7.84 -5.31
CA LYS A 78 2.06 -7.25 -6.40
C LYS A 78 1.15 -6.73 -7.53
N GLU A 79 0.13 -7.49 -7.90
CA GLU A 79 -0.89 -7.05 -8.86
C GLU A 79 -1.67 -5.83 -8.34
N ALA A 80 -2.04 -5.83 -7.06
CA ALA A 80 -2.69 -4.67 -6.44
C ALA A 80 -1.79 -3.43 -6.42
N ILE A 81 -0.49 -3.60 -6.17
CA ILE A 81 0.50 -2.51 -6.23
C ILE A 81 0.68 -1.99 -7.66
N ASP A 82 0.65 -2.86 -8.67
CA ASP A 82 0.70 -2.43 -10.07
C ASP A 82 -0.49 -1.55 -10.43
N ASN A 83 -1.68 -1.91 -9.96
CA ASN A 83 -2.92 -1.18 -10.20
C ASN A 83 -3.16 -0.02 -9.22
N ALA A 84 -2.33 0.11 -8.17
CA ALA A 84 -2.50 1.14 -7.15
C ALA A 84 -2.39 2.55 -7.75
N THR A 85 -3.33 3.42 -7.36
CA THR A 85 -3.34 4.84 -7.74
C THR A 85 -3.02 5.76 -6.57
N THR A 86 -3.06 5.21 -5.35
CA THR A 86 -2.79 5.92 -4.10
C THR A 86 -1.83 5.12 -3.20
N ASP A 87 -1.15 5.79 -2.27
CA ASP A 87 -0.31 5.12 -1.28
C ASP A 87 -1.12 4.26 -0.29
N ALA A 88 -2.40 4.60 -0.10
CA ALA A 88 -3.33 3.79 0.68
C ALA A 88 -3.58 2.42 0.03
N ASP A 89 -3.67 2.37 -1.30
CA ASP A 89 -3.80 1.11 -2.06
C ASP A 89 -2.52 0.25 -1.89
N VAL A 90 -1.35 0.88 -2.02
CA VAL A 90 -0.04 0.21 -1.82
C VAL A 90 0.07 -0.35 -0.40
N THR A 91 -0.29 0.45 0.61
CA THR A 91 -0.28 0.04 2.02
C THR A 91 -1.23 -1.13 2.26
N SER A 92 -2.46 -1.04 1.75
CA SER A 92 -3.46 -2.10 1.88
C SER A 92 -3.00 -3.41 1.24
N ALA A 93 -2.29 -3.33 0.11
CA ALA A 93 -1.72 -4.51 -0.56
C ALA A 93 -0.64 -5.19 0.31
N LYS A 94 0.28 -4.41 0.91
CA LYS A 94 1.30 -4.94 1.83
C LYS A 94 0.67 -5.58 3.08
N ASP A 95 -0.34 -4.93 3.65
CA ASP A 95 -1.04 -5.42 4.85
C ASP A 95 -1.73 -6.77 4.61
N ASN A 96 -2.22 -7.01 3.40
CA ASN A 96 -2.81 -8.29 3.04
C ASN A 96 -1.78 -9.43 3.08
N VAL A 97 -0.55 -9.19 2.62
CA VAL A 97 0.54 -10.18 2.73
C VAL A 97 0.87 -10.43 4.20
N LYS A 98 1.01 -9.36 4.98
CA LYS A 98 1.29 -9.47 6.43
C LYS A 98 0.24 -10.31 7.15
N LYS A 99 -1.05 -10.08 6.88
CA LYS A 99 -2.16 -10.85 7.48
C LYS A 99 -2.13 -12.34 7.13
N VAL A 100 -1.62 -12.70 5.94
CA VAL A 100 -1.47 -14.11 5.55
C VAL A 100 -0.28 -14.74 6.27
N ILE A 101 0.86 -14.04 6.33
CA ILE A 101 2.04 -14.51 7.07
C ILE A 101 1.74 -14.67 8.57
N ASP A 102 1.01 -13.73 9.18
CA ASP A 102 0.65 -13.78 10.61
C ASP A 102 -0.28 -14.97 10.98
N LYS A 103 -0.88 -15.64 9.99
CA LYS A 103 -1.80 -16.78 10.19
C LYS A 103 -1.12 -18.15 10.10
N ILE A 104 0.16 -18.18 9.75
CA ILE A 104 0.98 -19.38 9.59
C ILE A 104 1.68 -19.66 10.92
#